data_AF-A0A7X0QZX3-F1
#
_entry.id   AF-A0A7X0QZX3-F1
#
_cell.length_a   1.000
_cell.length_b   1.000
_cell.length_c   1.000
_cell.angle_alpha   90.00
_cell.angle_beta   90.00
_cell.angle_gamma   90.00
#
_symmetry.space_group_name_H-M   'P 1'
#
loop_
_entity.id
_entity.type
_entity.pdbx_description
1 polymer ?
#
loop_
_entity_poly.entity_id
_entity_poly.type
_entity_poly.pdbx_seq_one_letter_code
_entity_poly.pdbx_strand_id
1 'polypeptide(L)'
;MTKSKIRIFKMENSRVYYTPNAFIPIMNTSLAGKNVQFAPNTYWEVEINKYDAATEEIEVKVTDFRSTAINAFKVQTTSVQLNSLKFEHLAKSYARSSDSEFEYLVNKQVDYIVLKQPIEIEEQEEKHQISYSLKDLDFQNGKVNLTLNGKHIPGILQDVQVTIPNPASIEQLNAIKPYIIKSLGSELVTVHVQLKRKGPRVYGITGHSDELGKINEQLIEKAQYDYLVHMIASSPANHTTSFSPEEFGEQLNLKINPVKTLDFLRDLNQVKKALHFEHIEYLCVRQNDSFPIRFITAPAFAFLLVIEARNSFYAVLECYDKPLATYIWRYSKTTEDIKTQLKQVYAAVEKEVVKAGKRASYIKDKPDNFVKVEHNYKALNGAQLWQQEMESILL
;
A
#
# COMPACT_ATOMS: atom_id res chain seq x y z
N MET A 1 45.22 -16.30 9.43
CA MET A 1 44.91 -15.63 10.71
C MET A 1 43.52 -16.04 11.14
N THR A 2 43.45 -16.99 12.07
CA THR A 2 42.21 -17.55 12.62
C THR A 2 41.46 -16.45 13.35
N LYS A 3 40.35 -15.96 12.79
CA LYS A 3 39.48 -14.97 13.44
C LYS A 3 39.10 -15.51 14.82
N SER A 4 39.33 -14.70 15.87
CA SER A 4 39.00 -15.06 17.24
C SER A 4 37.54 -15.55 17.33
N LYS A 5 37.38 -16.78 17.80
CA LYS A 5 36.09 -17.45 18.07
C LYS A 5 35.40 -16.93 19.33
N ILE A 6 36.03 -15.97 20.03
CA ILE A 6 35.54 -15.44 21.30
C ILE A 6 34.59 -14.26 21.06
N ARG A 7 33.50 -14.22 21.82
CA ARG A 7 32.48 -13.16 21.83
C ARG A 7 32.05 -12.86 23.26
N ILE A 8 31.53 -11.65 23.48
CA ILE A 8 30.91 -11.28 24.75
C ILE A 8 29.40 -11.27 24.58
N PHE A 9 28.67 -11.94 25.46
CA PHE A 9 27.21 -11.90 25.54
C PHE A 9 26.76 -11.16 26.80
N LYS A 10 25.72 -10.33 26.71
CA LYS A 10 25.10 -9.67 27.87
C LYS A 10 23.82 -10.41 28.24
N MET A 11 23.65 -10.76 29.51
CA MET A 11 22.46 -11.42 30.03
C MET A 11 21.62 -10.38 30.78
N GLU A 12 20.42 -10.06 30.28
CA GLU A 12 19.58 -9.04 30.88
C GLU A 12 18.11 -9.25 30.49
N ASN A 13 17.18 -9.10 31.43
CA ASN A 13 15.73 -9.13 31.19
C ASN A 13 15.28 -10.35 30.37
N SER A 14 15.75 -11.55 30.75
CA SER A 14 15.44 -12.82 30.06
C SER A 14 15.83 -12.83 28.57
N ARG A 15 16.89 -12.08 28.21
CA ARG A 15 17.48 -12.04 26.87
C ARG A 15 18.98 -12.25 26.96
N VAL A 16 19.52 -12.88 25.93
CA VAL A 16 20.95 -13.05 25.68
C VAL A 16 21.33 -12.15 24.52
N TYR A 17 21.92 -11.00 24.80
CA TYR A 17 22.39 -10.08 23.77
C TYR A 17 23.74 -10.55 23.25
N TYR A 18 23.84 -10.75 21.94
CA TYR A 18 25.08 -11.13 21.25
C TYR A 18 25.69 -9.95 20.48
N THR A 19 25.01 -8.81 20.43
CA THR A 19 25.56 -7.48 20.11
C THR A 19 24.76 -6.44 20.91
N PRO A 20 25.13 -5.16 20.94
CA PRO A 20 24.35 -4.13 21.63
C PRO A 20 22.90 -4.01 21.14
N ASN A 21 22.66 -4.38 19.88
CA ASN A 21 21.37 -4.18 19.20
C ASN A 21 20.65 -5.49 18.85
N ALA A 22 21.25 -6.66 19.14
CA ALA A 22 20.70 -7.96 18.75
C ALA A 22 20.75 -8.94 19.92
N PHE A 23 19.65 -9.68 20.11
CA PHE A 23 19.47 -10.60 21.21
C PHE A 23 18.66 -11.84 20.83
N ILE A 24 18.81 -12.88 21.65
CA ILE A 24 18.02 -14.10 21.59
C ILE A 24 17.21 -14.18 22.90
N PRO A 25 15.88 -14.35 22.85
CA PRO A 25 15.08 -14.59 24.06
C PRO A 25 15.58 -15.84 24.80
N ILE A 26 15.56 -15.84 26.14
CA ILE A 26 16.04 -16.98 26.94
C ILE A 26 15.29 -18.30 26.60
N MET A 27 14.03 -18.18 26.17
CA MET A 27 13.18 -19.29 25.71
C MET A 27 13.68 -19.96 24.43
N ASN A 28 14.48 -19.24 23.64
CA ASN A 28 15.12 -19.73 22.43
C ASN A 28 16.58 -20.14 22.70
N THR A 29 16.90 -20.45 23.97
CA THR A 29 18.21 -20.93 24.36
C THR A 29 18.12 -22.27 25.10
N SER A 30 19.24 -22.97 25.26
CA SER A 30 19.30 -24.15 26.15
C SER A 30 19.10 -23.84 27.65
N LEU A 31 18.81 -22.58 28.00
CA LEU A 31 18.37 -22.15 29.34
C LEU A 31 16.85 -22.08 29.49
N ALA A 32 16.07 -22.32 28.41
CA ALA A 32 14.61 -22.31 28.46
C ALA A 32 14.07 -23.24 29.56
N GLY A 33 13.10 -22.75 30.34
CA GLY A 33 12.49 -23.49 31.44
C GLY A 33 13.36 -23.64 32.71
N LYS A 34 14.60 -23.13 32.72
CA LYS A 34 15.41 -23.03 33.93
C LYS A 34 15.10 -21.70 34.62
N ASN A 35 14.84 -21.72 35.93
CA ASN A 35 14.68 -20.50 36.75
C ASN A 35 16.04 -19.79 36.93
N VAL A 36 16.57 -19.23 35.85
CA VAL A 36 17.84 -18.51 35.84
C VAL A 36 17.54 -17.01 35.84
N GLN A 37 17.92 -16.34 36.92
CA GLN A 37 17.94 -14.89 37.01
C GLN A 37 19.39 -14.41 36.96
N PHE A 38 19.65 -13.43 36.10
CA PHE A 38 20.96 -12.81 35.98
C PHE A 38 20.96 -11.49 36.74
N ALA A 39 22.07 -11.18 37.40
CA ALA A 39 22.25 -9.85 37.95
C ALA A 39 22.25 -8.80 36.82
N PRO A 40 21.83 -7.56 37.08
CA PRO A 40 22.00 -6.47 36.12
C PRO A 40 23.46 -6.37 35.66
N ASN A 41 23.68 -6.05 34.38
CA ASN A 41 25.02 -5.95 33.78
C ASN A 41 25.85 -7.25 33.86
N THR A 42 25.22 -8.42 33.73
CA THR A 42 25.94 -9.69 33.60
C THR A 42 26.49 -9.84 32.17
N TYR A 43 27.81 -10.04 32.04
CA TYR A 43 28.48 -10.28 30.77
C TYR A 43 29.25 -11.59 30.82
N TRP A 44 29.06 -12.44 29.81
CA TRP A 44 29.74 -13.71 29.66
C TRP A 44 30.65 -13.66 28.45
N GLU A 45 31.86 -14.20 28.60
CA GLU A 45 32.71 -14.53 27.47
C GLU A 45 32.38 -15.92 26.98
N VAL A 46 32.19 -16.07 25.67
CA VAL A 46 31.84 -17.33 25.04
C VAL A 46 32.73 -17.61 23.84
N GLU A 47 33.09 -18.87 23.65
CA GLU A 47 33.73 -19.38 22.45
C GLU A 47 32.67 -20.02 21.54
N ILE A 48 32.66 -19.64 20.26
CA ILE A 48 31.75 -20.24 19.27
C ILE A 48 32.30 -21.59 18.81
N ASN A 49 31.53 -22.65 19.09
CA ASN A 49 31.87 -24.01 18.69
C ASN A 49 31.39 -24.32 17.28
N LYS A 50 30.12 -24.02 17.01
CA LYS A 50 29.42 -24.36 15.77
C LYS A 50 28.36 -23.32 15.44
N TYR A 51 28.13 -23.10 14.16
CA TYR A 51 27.00 -22.33 13.64
C TYR A 51 26.36 -23.10 12.50
N ASP A 52 25.04 -23.22 12.51
CA ASP A 52 24.25 -23.81 11.44
C ASP A 52 23.46 -22.72 10.71
N ALA A 53 23.83 -22.47 9.45
CA ALA A 53 23.23 -21.42 8.63
C ALA A 53 21.80 -21.74 8.17
N ALA A 54 21.39 -23.01 8.14
CA ALA A 54 20.04 -23.38 7.72
C ALA A 54 19.00 -23.12 8.82
N THR A 55 19.41 -23.26 10.08
CA THR A 55 18.55 -23.10 11.26
C THR A 55 18.79 -21.80 12.03
N GLU A 56 19.83 -21.05 11.64
CA GLU A 56 20.32 -19.86 12.35
C GLU A 56 20.59 -20.14 13.84
N GLU A 57 21.06 -21.37 14.13
CA GLU A 57 21.41 -21.83 15.47
C GLU A 57 22.92 -21.73 15.70
N ILE A 58 23.30 -21.20 16.87
CA ILE A 58 24.69 -21.15 17.31
C ILE A 58 24.90 -22.01 18.55
N GLU A 59 26.01 -22.73 18.58
CA GLU A 59 26.49 -23.48 19.74
C GLU A 59 27.74 -22.81 20.29
N VAL A 60 27.71 -22.50 21.59
CA VAL A 60 28.77 -21.76 22.27
C VAL A 60 29.17 -22.43 23.58
N LYS A 61 30.41 -22.23 23.98
CA LYS A 61 30.95 -22.62 25.28
C LYS A 61 31.25 -21.38 26.10
N VAL A 62 30.77 -21.29 27.34
CA VAL A 62 31.12 -20.16 28.22
C VAL A 62 32.54 -20.36 28.74
N THR A 63 33.42 -19.39 28.47
CA THR A 63 34.81 -19.37 28.94
C THR A 63 34.98 -18.52 30.20
N ASP A 64 34.15 -17.48 30.37
CA ASP A 64 34.09 -16.63 31.57
C ASP A 64 32.65 -16.19 31.88
N PHE A 65 32.18 -16.41 33.11
CA PHE A 65 30.84 -16.04 33.58
C PHE A 65 30.76 -14.61 34.16
N ARG A 66 31.88 -13.90 34.27
CA ARG A 66 31.98 -12.55 34.84
C ARG A 66 32.91 -11.65 34.01
N SER A 67 32.75 -11.68 32.70
CA SER A 67 33.62 -10.95 31.79
C SER A 67 33.56 -9.44 32.05
N THR A 68 34.73 -8.82 32.19
CA THR A 68 34.86 -7.35 32.32
C THR A 68 35.04 -6.66 30.97
N ALA A 69 35.01 -7.41 29.86
CA ALA A 69 35.20 -6.92 28.50
C ALA A 69 33.98 -6.17 27.94
N ILE A 70 33.36 -5.30 28.75
CA ILE A 70 32.14 -4.53 28.41
C ILE A 70 32.37 -3.65 27.17
N ASN A 71 33.58 -3.06 27.03
CA ASN A 71 33.91 -2.23 25.88
C ASN A 71 34.00 -3.05 24.60
N ALA A 72 34.45 -4.31 24.67
CA ALA A 72 34.45 -5.21 23.52
C ALA A 72 33.02 -5.54 23.07
N PHE A 73 32.09 -5.73 24.01
CA PHE A 73 30.66 -5.91 23.70
C PHE A 73 30.06 -4.69 22.98
N LYS A 74 30.36 -3.47 23.44
CA LYS A 74 29.78 -2.22 22.88
C LYS A 74 30.11 -2.00 21.40
N VAL A 75 31.23 -2.54 20.92
CA VAL A 75 31.65 -2.43 19.51
C VAL A 75 31.45 -3.74 18.73
N GLN A 76 30.88 -4.76 19.36
CA GLN A 76 30.66 -6.07 18.75
C GLN A 76 29.54 -5.98 17.71
N THR A 77 29.83 -6.41 16.48
CA THR A 77 28.89 -6.45 15.36
C THR A 77 28.74 -7.87 14.83
N THR A 78 27.65 -8.11 14.10
CA THR A 78 27.35 -9.38 13.45
C THR A 78 26.73 -9.11 12.08
N SER A 79 27.08 -9.93 11.09
CA SER A 79 26.42 -9.94 9.77
C SER A 79 25.36 -11.06 9.68
N VAL A 80 25.12 -11.76 10.79
CA VAL A 80 24.31 -12.98 10.85
C VAL A 80 23.25 -12.83 11.92
N GLN A 81 22.00 -13.15 11.57
CA GLN A 81 20.88 -13.24 12.50
C GLN A 81 20.89 -14.62 13.19
N LEU A 82 20.55 -14.64 14.48
CA LEU A 82 20.52 -15.86 15.28
C LEU A 82 19.11 -16.06 15.84
N ASN A 83 18.53 -17.23 15.60
CA ASN A 83 17.20 -17.60 16.10
C ASN A 83 17.25 -18.47 17.35
N SER A 84 18.34 -19.22 17.53
CA SER A 84 18.53 -20.17 18.63
C SER A 84 19.98 -20.17 19.15
N LEU A 85 20.14 -20.41 20.46
CA LEU A 85 21.45 -20.48 21.12
C LEU A 85 21.56 -21.71 22.04
N LYS A 86 22.53 -22.57 21.77
CA LYS A 86 22.87 -23.70 22.63
C LYS A 86 24.16 -23.43 23.39
N PHE A 87 24.07 -23.39 24.72
CA PHE A 87 25.26 -23.49 25.58
C PHE A 87 25.71 -24.95 25.68
N GLU A 88 26.91 -25.24 25.18
CA GLU A 88 27.59 -26.52 25.38
C GLU A 88 27.85 -26.70 26.87
N HIS A 89 27.44 -27.87 27.40
CA HIS A 89 27.73 -28.33 28.76
C HIS A 89 27.94 -27.19 29.77
N LEU A 90 26.85 -26.55 30.21
CA LEU A 90 26.85 -25.80 31.47
C LEU A 90 27.08 -26.81 32.58
N ALA A 91 28.32 -27.26 32.73
CA ALA A 91 28.71 -28.24 33.71
C ALA A 91 28.39 -27.68 35.11
N LYS A 92 28.49 -28.53 36.12
CA LYS A 92 28.43 -28.18 37.54
C LYS A 92 29.41 -27.06 37.98
N SER A 93 30.04 -26.32 37.06
CA SER A 93 30.80 -25.08 37.27
C SER A 93 29.92 -23.87 37.65
N TYR A 94 28.58 -23.94 37.50
CA TYR A 94 27.65 -23.07 38.25
C TYR A 94 27.48 -23.54 39.73
N ALA A 95 27.95 -24.75 40.06
CA ALA A 95 27.83 -25.42 41.35
C ALA A 95 29.20 -25.76 41.99
N ARG A 96 30.28 -25.08 41.56
CA ARG A 96 31.62 -25.17 42.17
C ARG A 96 32.33 -23.81 42.18
N SER A 97 31.66 -22.81 42.74
CA SER A 97 32.33 -21.84 43.62
C SER A 97 31.81 -22.12 45.02
N SER A 98 32.54 -23.01 45.72
CA SER A 98 32.47 -23.40 47.13
C SER A 98 31.15 -23.24 47.91
N ASP A 99 30.74 -24.37 48.51
CA ASP A 99 29.77 -24.58 49.60
C ASP A 99 30.04 -23.76 50.90
N SER A 100 30.42 -22.49 50.79
CA SER A 100 30.61 -21.57 51.92
C SER A 100 30.31 -20.10 51.60
N GLU A 101 30.07 -19.72 50.33
CA GLU A 101 29.71 -18.34 49.96
C GLU A 101 28.22 -18.16 49.64
N PHE A 102 27.44 -19.24 49.51
CA PHE A 102 25.99 -19.12 49.35
C PHE A 102 25.26 -18.80 50.68
N GLU A 103 25.90 -19.05 51.83
CA GLU A 103 25.34 -18.72 53.16
C GLU A 103 25.76 -17.33 53.69
N TYR A 104 26.82 -16.71 53.15
CA TYR A 104 27.36 -15.46 53.72
C TYR A 104 26.69 -14.18 53.21
N LEU A 105 25.98 -14.22 52.08
CA LEU A 105 25.17 -13.09 51.60
C LEU A 105 23.70 -13.15 52.05
N VAL A 106 23.33 -14.18 52.83
CA VAL A 106 21.98 -14.34 53.38
C VAL A 106 21.84 -13.77 54.80
N ASN A 107 22.94 -13.52 55.54
CA ASN A 107 22.87 -13.28 56.99
C ASN A 107 23.66 -12.06 57.54
N LYS A 108 23.60 -10.91 56.86
CA LYS A 108 23.81 -9.65 57.56
C LYS A 108 22.68 -8.69 57.26
N GLN A 109 21.95 -8.34 58.33
CA GLN A 109 20.89 -7.34 58.39
C GLN A 109 21.23 -6.11 57.56
N VAL A 110 20.83 -6.13 56.30
CA VAL A 110 20.28 -4.93 55.68
C VAL A 110 18.82 -4.99 56.06
N ASP A 111 18.28 -3.92 56.62
CA ASP A 111 16.85 -3.78 56.84
C ASP A 111 16.13 -3.99 55.51
N TYR A 112 15.77 -5.24 55.22
CA TYR A 112 14.85 -5.55 54.16
C TYR A 112 13.54 -4.93 54.59
N ILE A 113 13.12 -3.90 53.87
CA ILE A 113 11.69 -3.67 53.70
C ILE A 113 11.19 -4.95 53.04
N VAL A 114 10.72 -5.88 53.87
CA VAL A 114 10.03 -7.08 53.42
C VAL A 114 8.77 -6.56 52.73
N LEU A 115 8.78 -6.49 51.40
CA LEU A 115 7.54 -6.51 50.64
C LEU A 115 6.92 -7.89 50.88
N LYS A 116 6.16 -7.99 51.97
CA LYS A 116 5.30 -9.13 52.27
C LYS A 116 4.21 -9.14 51.21
N GLN A 117 4.46 -9.88 50.13
CA GLN A 117 3.53 -10.59 49.24
C GLN A 117 4.20 -10.77 47.86
N PRO A 118 3.87 -11.83 47.09
CA PRO A 118 4.18 -11.82 45.66
C PRO A 118 3.66 -10.50 45.08
N ILE A 119 4.50 -9.75 44.36
CA ILE A 119 4.02 -8.56 43.64
C ILE A 119 3.00 -9.10 42.62
N GLU A 120 1.71 -9.04 42.98
CA GLU A 120 0.65 -9.15 42.00
C GLU A 120 0.88 -8.01 41.03
N ILE A 121 1.36 -8.35 39.84
CA ILE A 121 1.37 -7.40 38.74
C ILE A 121 -0.11 -7.20 38.42
N GLU A 122 -0.69 -6.14 38.97
CA GLU A 122 -2.08 -5.81 38.76
C GLU A 122 -2.35 -5.67 37.25
N GLU A 123 -3.51 -6.17 36.85
CA GLU A 123 -4.01 -5.92 35.51
C GLU A 123 -4.35 -4.43 35.40
N GLN A 124 -3.67 -3.75 34.49
CA GLN A 124 -3.88 -2.34 34.24
C GLN A 124 -4.67 -2.19 32.94
N GLU A 125 -5.76 -1.46 33.03
CA GLU A 125 -6.51 -0.99 31.87
C GLU A 125 -6.17 0.48 31.63
N GLU A 126 -5.68 0.78 30.42
CA GLU A 126 -5.26 2.12 30.05
C GLU A 126 -5.97 2.58 28.79
N LYS A 127 -6.27 3.87 28.76
CA LYS A 127 -6.89 4.53 27.61
C LYS A 127 -5.91 5.53 27.03
N HIS A 128 -5.66 5.41 25.73
CA HIS A 128 -4.73 6.27 25.01
C HIS A 128 -5.45 6.88 23.81
N GLN A 129 -5.10 8.13 23.51
CA GLN A 129 -5.52 8.82 22.30
C GLN A 129 -4.28 9.09 21.46
N ILE A 130 -4.22 8.50 20.27
CA ILE A 130 -3.02 8.44 19.45
C ILE A 130 -3.31 9.08 18.11
N SER A 131 -2.52 10.08 17.75
CA SER A 131 -2.51 10.60 16.37
C SER A 131 -1.71 9.63 15.50
N TYR A 132 -2.36 9.05 14.49
CA TYR A 132 -1.75 8.07 13.59
C TYR A 132 -1.83 8.51 12.14
N SER A 133 -0.78 8.21 11.38
CA SER A 133 -0.68 8.56 9.97
C SER A 133 -1.55 7.65 9.11
N LEU A 134 -2.43 8.24 8.28
CA LEU A 134 -3.24 7.51 7.31
C LEU A 134 -2.39 6.76 6.28
N LYS A 135 -1.14 7.21 6.04
CA LYS A 135 -0.21 6.54 5.13
C LYS A 135 0.22 5.16 5.66
N ASP A 136 0.29 5.02 6.98
CA ASP A 136 0.79 3.83 7.67
C ASP A 136 -0.32 2.83 8.06
N LEU A 137 -1.59 3.18 7.84
CA LEU A 137 -2.71 2.25 8.03
C LEU A 137 -2.71 1.14 7.00
N ASP A 138 -3.18 -0.04 7.36
CA ASP A 138 -3.39 -1.14 6.43
C ASP A 138 -4.88 -1.43 6.29
N PHE A 139 -5.44 -1.11 5.12
CA PHE A 139 -6.84 -1.37 4.81
C PHE A 139 -7.02 -2.84 4.44
N GLN A 140 -7.97 -3.52 5.07
CA GLN A 140 -8.36 -4.90 4.76
C GLN A 140 -9.89 -4.99 4.71
N ASN A 141 -10.41 -6.13 4.22
CA ASN A 141 -11.85 -6.35 4.09
C ASN A 141 -12.56 -6.22 5.45
N GLY A 142 -13.38 -5.16 5.59
CA GLY A 142 -14.18 -4.87 6.78
C GLY A 142 -13.41 -4.28 7.96
N LYS A 143 -12.11 -3.98 7.82
CA LYS A 143 -11.27 -3.52 8.94
C LYS A 143 -10.04 -2.74 8.50
N VAL A 144 -9.54 -1.90 9.39
CA VAL A 144 -8.29 -1.15 9.24
C VAL A 144 -7.34 -1.58 10.34
N ASN A 145 -6.12 -1.99 9.98
CA ASN A 145 -5.09 -2.36 10.93
C ASN A 145 -4.08 -1.22 11.07
N LEU A 146 -3.53 -1.09 12.26
CA LEU A 146 -2.37 -0.24 12.53
C LEU A 146 -1.45 -0.92 13.54
N THR A 147 -0.18 -0.53 13.53
CA THR A 147 0.83 -1.07 14.44
C THR A 147 1.24 0.00 15.43
N LEU A 148 1.03 -0.29 16.71
CA LEU A 148 1.48 0.52 17.83
C LEU A 148 2.75 -0.08 18.43
N ASN A 149 3.60 0.78 18.97
CA ASN A 149 4.87 0.38 19.60
C ASN A 149 5.26 1.41 20.66
N GLY A 150 6.46 1.27 21.22
CA GLY A 150 6.96 2.16 22.27
C GLY A 150 7.00 3.66 21.92
N LYS A 151 6.95 4.04 20.64
CA LYS A 151 6.83 5.45 20.22
C LYS A 151 5.43 6.01 20.46
N HIS A 152 4.41 5.16 20.42
CA HIS A 152 3.02 5.54 20.55
C HIS A 152 2.53 5.38 21.98
N ILE A 153 2.92 4.29 22.65
CA ILE A 153 2.52 3.99 24.03
C ILE A 153 3.78 3.62 24.83
N PRO A 154 4.21 4.49 25.77
CA PRO A 154 5.35 4.21 26.63
C PRO A 154 5.20 2.91 27.43
N GLY A 155 6.27 2.12 27.51
CA GLY A 155 6.31 0.87 28.28
C GLY A 155 5.89 -0.38 27.51
N ILE A 156 5.44 -0.26 26.26
CA ILE A 156 5.27 -1.41 25.36
C ILE A 156 6.62 -1.72 24.69
N LEU A 157 7.06 -2.99 24.79
CA LEU A 157 8.36 -3.45 24.27
C LEU A 157 8.27 -4.17 22.92
N GLN A 158 7.07 -4.38 22.39
CA GLN A 158 6.80 -5.10 21.15
C GLN A 158 5.79 -4.33 20.29
N ASP A 159 5.80 -4.60 18.99
CA ASP A 159 4.75 -4.11 18.10
C ASP A 159 3.42 -4.79 18.44
N VAL A 160 2.36 -3.99 18.55
CA VAL A 160 1.01 -4.44 18.87
C VAL A 160 0.09 -4.00 17.73
N GLN A 161 -0.57 -4.98 17.11
CA GLN A 161 -1.58 -4.67 16.09
C GLN A 161 -2.89 -4.25 16.76
N VAL A 162 -3.47 -3.16 16.27
CA VAL A 162 -4.82 -2.74 16.60
C VAL A 162 -5.65 -2.86 15.34
N THR A 163 -6.77 -3.58 15.45
CA THR A 163 -7.74 -3.74 14.37
C THR A 163 -8.97 -2.90 14.70
N ILE A 164 -9.31 -1.98 13.79
CA ILE A 164 -10.47 -1.12 13.88
C ILE A 164 -11.49 -1.59 12.85
N PRO A 165 -12.72 -1.98 13.25
CA PRO A 165 -13.77 -2.33 12.31
C PRO A 165 -14.11 -1.16 11.38
N ASN A 166 -14.15 -1.40 10.08
CA ASN A 166 -14.70 -0.48 9.09
C ASN A 166 -15.31 -1.31 7.94
N PRO A 167 -16.64 -1.47 7.89
CA PRO A 167 -17.31 -2.30 6.90
C PRO A 167 -17.02 -1.94 5.43
N ALA A 168 -16.73 -0.67 5.15
CA ALA A 168 -16.44 -0.19 3.80
C ALA A 168 -14.97 -0.39 3.39
N SER A 169 -14.10 -0.71 4.34
CA SER A 169 -12.68 -0.94 4.07
C SER A 169 -12.46 -2.18 3.21
N ILE A 170 -11.60 -2.03 2.19
CA ILE A 170 -11.14 -3.09 1.29
C ILE A 170 -9.64 -2.91 1.03
N GLU A 171 -8.95 -3.98 0.67
CA GLU A 171 -7.49 -3.98 0.47
C GLU A 171 -7.03 -2.99 -0.62
N GLN A 172 -7.85 -2.79 -1.66
CA GLN A 172 -7.56 -1.90 -2.78
C GLN A 172 -7.40 -0.43 -2.35
N LEU A 173 -7.97 -0.03 -1.22
CA LEU A 173 -7.81 1.33 -0.69
C LEU A 173 -6.35 1.67 -0.39
N ASN A 174 -5.51 0.65 -0.12
CA ASN A 174 -4.08 0.85 0.09
C ASN A 174 -3.40 1.50 -1.13
N ALA A 175 -3.86 1.23 -2.36
CA ALA A 175 -3.31 1.81 -3.59
C ALA A 175 -3.71 3.28 -3.81
N ILE A 176 -4.79 3.74 -3.19
CA ILE A 176 -5.36 5.08 -3.36
C ILE A 176 -5.33 5.92 -2.08
N LYS A 177 -4.50 5.55 -1.08
CA LYS A 177 -4.32 6.31 0.18
C LYS A 177 -4.18 7.82 0.01
N PRO A 178 -3.40 8.35 -0.97
CA PRO A 178 -3.30 9.81 -1.16
C PRO A 178 -4.66 10.47 -1.44
N TYR A 179 -5.56 9.78 -2.14
CA TYR A 179 -6.89 10.28 -2.48
C TYR A 179 -7.88 10.14 -1.32
N ILE A 180 -7.72 9.11 -0.49
CA ILE A 180 -8.46 8.97 0.77
C ILE A 180 -8.07 10.10 1.74
N ILE A 181 -6.77 10.37 1.89
CA ILE A 181 -6.23 11.48 2.69
C ILE A 181 -6.79 12.82 2.22
N LYS A 182 -6.73 13.07 0.90
CA LYS A 182 -7.29 14.26 0.27
C LYS A 182 -8.79 14.40 0.54
N SER A 183 -9.54 13.30 0.44
CA SER A 183 -10.99 13.29 0.64
C SER A 183 -11.40 13.47 2.11
N LEU A 184 -10.60 12.94 3.05
CA LEU A 184 -10.78 13.15 4.49
C LEU A 184 -10.36 14.56 4.94
N GLY A 185 -9.46 15.22 4.19
CA GLY A 185 -8.94 16.55 4.51
C GLY A 185 -7.88 16.56 5.61
N SER A 186 -7.35 15.40 6.00
CA SER A 186 -6.31 15.25 7.03
C SER A 186 -5.37 14.11 6.67
N GLU A 187 -4.08 14.25 6.97
CA GLU A 187 -3.09 13.14 6.88
C GLU A 187 -3.08 12.26 8.14
N LEU A 188 -3.68 12.73 9.23
CA LEU A 188 -3.67 12.09 10.53
C LEU A 188 -5.10 11.74 10.96
N VAL A 189 -5.25 10.63 11.66
CA VAL A 189 -6.48 10.23 12.34
C VAL A 189 -6.23 10.06 13.82
N THR A 190 -7.27 10.34 14.62
CA THR A 190 -7.25 10.06 16.05
C THR A 190 -7.72 8.63 16.28
N VAL A 191 -6.87 7.82 16.92
CA VAL A 191 -7.20 6.47 17.35
C VAL A 191 -7.31 6.43 18.86
N HIS A 192 -8.48 6.04 19.35
CA HIS A 192 -8.75 5.79 20.76
C HIS A 192 -8.52 4.32 21.06
N VAL A 193 -7.51 4.03 21.88
CA VAL A 193 -7.07 2.68 22.20
C VAL A 193 -7.37 2.38 23.66
N GLN A 194 -7.99 1.23 23.92
CA GLN A 194 -8.09 0.66 25.26
C GLN A 194 -7.23 -0.59 25.30
N LEU A 195 -6.22 -0.59 26.17
CA LEU A 195 -5.30 -1.72 26.34
C LEU A 195 -5.43 -2.30 27.74
N LYS A 196 -5.31 -3.63 27.80
CA LYS A 196 -5.20 -4.40 29.03
C LYS A 196 -3.82 -5.03 29.09
N ARG A 197 -3.04 -4.67 30.11
CA ARG A 197 -1.65 -5.13 30.27
C ARG A 197 -1.37 -5.66 31.67
N LYS A 198 -0.43 -6.59 31.74
CA LYS A 198 0.16 -7.10 32.97
C LYS A 198 1.67 -6.89 32.88
N GLY A 199 2.14 -5.78 33.46
CA GLY A 199 3.52 -5.31 33.27
C GLY A 199 3.76 -4.93 31.80
N PRO A 200 4.85 -5.37 31.16
CA PRO A 200 5.15 -5.01 29.76
C PRO A 200 4.32 -5.79 28.72
N ARG A 201 3.52 -6.78 29.15
CA ARG A 201 2.76 -7.67 28.25
C ARG A 201 1.33 -7.15 28.06
N VAL A 202 0.98 -6.82 26.82
CA VAL A 202 -0.40 -6.54 26.40
C VAL A 202 -1.11 -7.86 26.10
N TYR A 203 -2.30 -8.07 26.66
CA TYR A 203 -3.12 -9.27 26.41
C TYR A 203 -4.53 -8.93 25.91
N GLY A 204 -4.92 -7.66 25.96
CA GLY A 204 -6.14 -7.17 25.31
C GLY A 204 -5.88 -5.80 24.72
N ILE A 205 -6.36 -5.57 23.49
CA ILE A 205 -6.31 -4.26 22.87
C ILE A 205 -7.54 -4.08 21.99
N THR A 206 -8.18 -2.92 22.10
CA THR A 206 -9.29 -2.52 21.25
C THR A 206 -9.07 -1.10 20.80
N GLY A 207 -9.53 -0.76 19.60
CA GLY A 207 -9.38 0.55 19.01
C GLY A 207 -10.66 1.01 18.33
N HIS A 208 -10.92 2.31 18.37
CA HIS A 208 -11.91 2.97 17.52
C HIS A 208 -11.38 4.32 17.04
N SER A 209 -11.94 4.81 15.94
CA SER A 209 -11.64 6.13 15.38
C SER A 209 -12.86 6.64 14.63
N ASP A 210 -13.33 7.83 15.01
CA ASP A 210 -14.47 8.47 14.36
C ASP A 210 -14.11 8.91 12.93
N GLU A 211 -12.86 9.34 12.73
CA GLU A 211 -12.34 9.73 11.41
C GLU A 211 -12.23 8.53 10.48
N LEU A 212 -11.80 7.37 10.96
CA LEU A 212 -11.86 6.15 10.14
C LEU A 212 -13.29 5.72 9.86
N GLY A 213 -14.25 6.01 10.75
CA GLY A 213 -15.67 5.83 10.48
C GLY A 213 -16.21 6.68 9.33
N LYS A 214 -15.55 7.80 8.99
CA LYS A 214 -15.91 8.64 7.83
C LYS A 214 -15.48 8.03 6.50
N ILE A 215 -14.59 7.04 6.50
CA ILE A 215 -14.23 6.27 5.30
C ILE A 215 -15.38 5.31 5.01
N ASN A 216 -16.41 5.84 4.36
CA ASN A 216 -17.61 5.14 3.93
C ASN A 216 -17.62 4.97 2.40
N GLU A 217 -18.65 4.32 1.87
CA GLU A 217 -18.81 4.07 0.43
C GLU A 217 -18.72 5.36 -0.41
N GLN A 218 -19.37 6.44 0.02
CA GLN A 218 -19.37 7.72 -0.71
C GLN A 218 -17.97 8.36 -0.79
N LEU A 219 -17.21 8.32 0.31
CA LEU A 219 -15.84 8.84 0.34
C LEU A 219 -14.93 8.00 -0.55
N ILE A 220 -15.11 6.68 -0.51
CA ILE A 220 -14.36 5.72 -1.33
C ILE A 220 -14.65 5.95 -2.82
N GLU A 221 -15.92 6.07 -3.21
CA GLU A 221 -16.33 6.37 -4.59
C GLU A 221 -15.67 7.66 -5.10
N LYS A 222 -15.69 8.72 -4.29
CA LYS A 222 -15.02 9.98 -4.62
C LYS A 222 -13.50 9.81 -4.78
N ALA A 223 -12.85 9.12 -3.86
CA ALA A 223 -11.40 8.90 -3.92
C ALA A 223 -10.99 8.05 -5.14
N GLN A 224 -11.81 7.05 -5.49
CA GLN A 224 -11.63 6.22 -6.70
C GLN A 224 -11.79 7.07 -7.98
N TYR A 225 -12.79 7.95 -8.00
CA TYR A 225 -13.01 8.88 -9.11
C TYR A 225 -11.83 9.86 -9.27
N ASP A 226 -11.38 10.50 -8.20
CA ASP A 226 -10.22 11.40 -8.26
C ASP A 226 -8.96 10.66 -8.75
N TYR A 227 -8.76 9.41 -8.31
CA TYR A 227 -7.65 8.57 -8.77
C TYR A 227 -7.73 8.27 -10.27
N LEU A 228 -8.93 7.92 -10.76
CA LEU A 228 -9.19 7.68 -12.18
C LEU A 228 -8.81 8.91 -13.02
N VAL A 229 -9.33 10.08 -12.64
CA VAL A 229 -9.07 11.35 -13.34
C VAL A 229 -7.57 11.63 -13.40
N HIS A 230 -6.88 11.53 -12.26
CA HIS A 230 -5.44 11.77 -12.19
C HIS A 230 -4.63 10.75 -12.98
N MET A 231 -5.01 9.47 -12.94
CA MET A 231 -4.28 8.44 -13.68
C MET A 231 -4.44 8.66 -15.18
N ILE A 232 -5.66 8.87 -15.67
CA ILE A 232 -5.92 9.13 -17.10
C ILE A 232 -5.17 10.39 -17.56
N ALA A 233 -5.17 11.44 -16.75
CA ALA A 233 -4.40 12.66 -17.05
C ALA A 233 -2.88 12.40 -17.10
N SER A 234 -2.37 11.56 -16.19
CA SER A 234 -0.93 11.34 -16.01
C SER A 234 -0.36 10.26 -16.92
N SER A 235 -1.18 9.34 -17.44
CA SER A 235 -0.75 8.15 -18.18
C SER A 235 -0.12 8.52 -19.53
N PRO A 236 1.22 8.36 -19.69
CA PRO A 236 1.89 8.49 -20.97
C PRO A 236 1.96 7.09 -21.60
N ALA A 237 1.22 6.87 -22.68
CA ALA A 237 1.57 5.98 -23.79
C ALA A 237 1.81 4.46 -23.55
N ASN A 238 1.77 3.92 -22.32
CA ASN A 238 2.15 2.52 -22.06
C ASN A 238 1.00 1.51 -22.10
N HIS A 239 -0.24 1.98 -22.15
CA HIS A 239 -1.41 1.14 -22.36
C HIS A 239 -1.91 1.33 -23.80
N THR A 240 -1.58 0.38 -24.68
CA THR A 240 -2.05 0.32 -26.09
C THR A 240 -3.51 -0.15 -26.20
N THR A 241 -4.32 0.11 -25.16
CA THR A 241 -5.64 -0.50 -24.95
C THR A 241 -6.72 0.57 -24.98
N SER A 242 -7.83 0.29 -25.66
CA SER A 242 -9.04 1.10 -25.54
C SER A 242 -9.88 0.55 -24.39
N PHE A 243 -10.31 1.41 -23.48
CA PHE A 243 -11.10 1.00 -22.31
C PHE A 243 -12.21 2.00 -22.04
N SER A 244 -13.33 1.55 -21.50
CA SER A 244 -14.31 2.44 -20.88
C SER A 244 -13.94 2.72 -19.42
N PRO A 245 -14.40 3.83 -18.81
CA PRO A 245 -14.19 4.08 -17.39
C PRO A 245 -14.69 2.93 -16.50
N GLU A 246 -15.76 2.24 -16.90
CA GLU A 246 -16.31 1.07 -16.20
C GLU A 246 -15.38 -0.14 -16.30
N GLU A 247 -14.92 -0.49 -17.51
CA GLU A 247 -13.95 -1.57 -17.74
C GLU A 247 -12.64 -1.33 -16.98
N PHE A 248 -12.23 -0.07 -16.89
CA PHE A 248 -11.07 0.33 -16.11
C PHE A 248 -11.32 0.21 -14.60
N GLY A 249 -12.51 0.58 -14.14
CA GLY A 249 -12.96 0.29 -12.78
C GLY A 249 -12.85 -1.20 -12.46
N GLU A 250 -13.36 -2.06 -13.33
CA GLU A 250 -13.27 -3.51 -13.18
C GLU A 250 -11.82 -4.00 -13.09
N GLN A 251 -10.91 -3.50 -13.94
CA GLN A 251 -9.48 -3.87 -13.89
C GLN A 251 -8.81 -3.54 -12.57
N LEU A 252 -9.22 -2.43 -11.95
CA LEU A 252 -8.73 -2.03 -10.63
C LEU A 252 -9.56 -2.60 -9.48
N ASN A 253 -10.58 -3.42 -9.79
CA ASN A 253 -11.58 -3.90 -8.84
C ASN A 253 -12.25 -2.74 -8.05
N LEU A 254 -12.47 -1.61 -8.74
CA LEU A 254 -13.16 -0.43 -8.25
C LEU A 254 -14.54 -0.34 -8.91
N LYS A 255 -15.58 -0.08 -8.12
CA LYS A 255 -16.90 0.21 -8.66
C LYS A 255 -16.94 1.65 -9.15
N ILE A 256 -16.42 1.87 -10.35
CA ILE A 256 -16.47 3.19 -10.98
C ILE A 256 -17.78 3.28 -11.74
N ASN A 257 -18.69 4.12 -11.24
CA ASN A 257 -19.84 4.58 -12.00
C ASN A 257 -19.54 6.01 -12.43
N PRO A 258 -19.07 6.28 -13.65
CA PRO A 258 -18.85 7.64 -14.12
C PRO A 258 -20.22 8.30 -14.29
N VAL A 259 -20.71 8.95 -13.23
CA VAL A 259 -22.11 9.38 -13.13
C VAL A 259 -22.52 10.32 -14.27
N LYS A 260 -21.60 11.05 -14.93
CA LYS A 260 -21.82 11.74 -16.22
C LYS A 260 -20.50 11.93 -16.96
N THR A 261 -20.39 11.49 -18.22
CA THR A 261 -19.15 11.66 -19.01
C THR A 261 -18.74 13.12 -19.20
N LEU A 262 -19.70 14.05 -19.25
CA LEU A 262 -19.42 15.48 -19.32
C LEU A 262 -18.78 16.03 -18.05
N ASP A 263 -19.23 15.58 -16.87
CA ASP A 263 -18.64 15.99 -15.60
C ASP A 263 -17.22 15.41 -15.49
N PHE A 264 -17.04 14.14 -15.87
CA PHE A 264 -15.72 13.51 -16.00
C PHE A 264 -14.77 14.29 -16.92
N LEU A 265 -15.24 14.72 -18.10
CA LEU A 265 -14.46 15.52 -19.02
C LEU A 265 -14.06 16.87 -18.45
N ARG A 266 -14.99 17.53 -17.76
CA ARG A 266 -14.72 18.82 -17.11
C ARG A 266 -13.67 18.67 -16.01
N ASP A 267 -13.77 17.63 -15.20
CA ASP A 267 -12.80 17.34 -14.14
C ASP A 267 -11.44 16.95 -14.73
N LEU A 268 -11.42 16.16 -15.80
CA LEU A 268 -10.20 15.82 -16.52
C LEU A 268 -9.52 17.05 -17.10
N ASN A 269 -10.29 18.00 -17.65
CA ASN A 269 -9.78 19.25 -18.20
C ASN A 269 -9.20 20.19 -17.14
N GLN A 270 -9.63 20.09 -15.88
CA GLN A 270 -9.02 20.82 -14.76
C GLN A 270 -7.63 20.27 -14.42
N VAL A 271 -7.40 18.98 -14.59
CA VAL A 271 -6.10 18.32 -14.31
C VAL A 271 -5.15 18.40 -15.51
N LYS A 272 -5.67 18.18 -16.73
CA LYS A 272 -4.91 18.22 -17.99
C LYS A 272 -5.73 18.99 -19.03
N LYS A 273 -5.30 20.21 -19.35
CA LYS A 273 -5.96 21.06 -20.36
C LYS A 273 -6.01 20.34 -21.71
N ALA A 274 -7.22 20.13 -22.23
CA ALA A 274 -7.45 19.55 -23.54
C ALA A 274 -7.22 20.59 -24.64
N LEU A 275 -6.68 20.15 -25.77
CA LEU A 275 -6.64 20.97 -26.98
C LEU A 275 -8.03 21.06 -27.62
N HIS A 276 -8.78 19.96 -27.63
CA HIS A 276 -10.09 19.88 -28.28
C HIS A 276 -11.26 19.78 -27.29
N PHE A 277 -11.16 20.47 -26.14
CA PHE A 277 -12.19 20.40 -25.09
C PHE A 277 -13.60 20.69 -25.65
N GLU A 278 -13.76 21.79 -26.39
CA GLU A 278 -15.05 22.21 -26.98
C GLU A 278 -15.61 21.18 -27.98
N HIS A 279 -14.72 20.47 -28.70
CA HIS A 279 -15.11 19.46 -29.69
C HIS A 279 -15.65 18.23 -28.95
N ILE A 280 -14.93 17.77 -27.92
CA ILE A 280 -15.31 16.58 -27.15
C ILE A 280 -16.56 16.88 -26.30
N GLU A 281 -16.69 18.07 -25.72
CA GLU A 281 -17.89 18.50 -25.01
C GLU A 281 -19.12 18.46 -25.93
N TYR A 282 -18.99 19.00 -27.15
CA TYR A 282 -20.04 18.94 -28.17
C TYR A 282 -20.45 17.50 -28.53
N LEU A 283 -19.48 16.59 -28.68
CA LEU A 283 -19.74 15.18 -29.00
C LEU A 283 -20.40 14.43 -27.84
N CYS A 284 -19.99 14.72 -26.60
CA CYS A 284 -20.53 14.04 -25.43
C CYS A 284 -22.01 14.35 -25.19
N VAL A 285 -22.46 15.56 -25.50
CA VAL A 285 -23.89 15.91 -25.48
C VAL A 285 -24.70 15.07 -26.49
N ARG A 286 -24.06 14.58 -27.56
CA ARG A 286 -24.67 13.78 -28.63
C ARG A 286 -24.36 12.29 -28.54
N GLN A 287 -23.62 11.88 -27.51
CA GLN A 287 -23.31 10.48 -27.26
C GLN A 287 -24.61 9.69 -27.09
N ASN A 288 -24.66 8.51 -27.70
CA ASN A 288 -25.71 7.55 -27.45
C ASN A 288 -25.45 6.83 -26.11
N ASP A 289 -26.37 6.99 -25.16
CA ASP A 289 -26.28 6.41 -23.80
C ASP A 289 -26.28 4.87 -23.78
N SER A 290 -26.70 4.21 -24.86
CA SER A 290 -26.68 2.74 -24.97
C SER A 290 -25.27 2.18 -25.18
N PHE A 291 -24.29 3.05 -25.47
CA PHE A 291 -22.91 2.66 -25.75
C PHE A 291 -21.93 3.42 -24.84
N PRO A 292 -20.97 2.71 -24.21
CA PRO A 292 -19.97 3.37 -23.39
C PRO A 292 -19.03 4.20 -24.26
N ILE A 293 -18.62 5.36 -23.75
CA ILE A 293 -17.50 6.12 -24.31
C ILE A 293 -16.21 5.36 -24.00
N ARG A 294 -15.36 5.20 -25.02
CA ARG A 294 -14.06 4.53 -24.86
C ARG A 294 -12.93 5.55 -24.90
N PHE A 295 -11.95 5.35 -24.02
CA PHE A 295 -10.71 6.11 -23.95
C PHE A 295 -9.60 5.34 -24.64
N ILE A 296 -8.78 6.05 -25.39
CA ILE A 296 -7.58 5.53 -26.05
C ILE A 296 -6.39 6.28 -25.47
N THR A 297 -5.47 5.58 -24.80
CA THR A 297 -4.35 6.19 -24.08
C THR A 297 -3.02 6.22 -24.85
N ALA A 298 -2.96 5.59 -26.02
CA ALA A 298 -1.77 5.57 -26.88
C ALA A 298 -2.16 5.41 -28.37
N PRO A 299 -1.41 6.00 -29.33
CA PRO A 299 -0.26 6.90 -29.18
C PRO A 299 -0.62 8.36 -28.85
N ALA A 300 -1.92 8.71 -28.85
CA ALA A 300 -2.45 9.99 -28.42
C ALA A 300 -3.68 9.75 -27.55
N PHE A 301 -3.94 10.62 -26.58
CA PHE A 301 -5.12 10.46 -25.75
C PHE A 301 -6.35 10.87 -26.56
N ALA A 302 -7.32 9.98 -26.72
CA ALA A 302 -8.47 10.20 -27.60
C ALA A 302 -9.74 9.54 -27.06
N PHE A 303 -10.87 10.05 -27.51
CA PHE A 303 -12.22 9.61 -27.15
C PHE A 303 -12.86 8.97 -28.37
N LEU A 304 -13.40 7.78 -28.19
CA LEU A 304 -14.23 7.12 -29.19
C LEU A 304 -15.68 7.14 -28.71
N LEU A 305 -16.48 7.93 -29.41
CA LEU A 305 -17.88 8.21 -29.13
C LEU A 305 -18.77 7.54 -30.18
N VAL A 306 -20.02 7.27 -29.82
CA VAL A 306 -21.04 6.75 -30.72
C VAL A 306 -22.19 7.73 -30.75
N ILE A 307 -22.46 8.31 -31.92
CA ILE A 307 -23.56 9.22 -32.16
C ILE A 307 -24.61 8.51 -32.99
N GLU A 308 -25.88 8.62 -32.59
CA GLU A 308 -27.01 8.14 -33.36
C GLU A 308 -27.68 9.30 -34.09
N ALA A 309 -27.85 9.15 -35.41
CA ALA A 309 -28.74 10.00 -36.20
C ALA A 309 -29.79 9.15 -36.93
N ARG A 310 -30.71 9.80 -37.67
CA ARG A 310 -31.94 9.19 -38.20
C ARG A 310 -31.79 7.74 -38.66
N ASN A 311 -30.97 7.51 -39.69
CA ASN A 311 -30.78 6.20 -40.31
C ASN A 311 -29.34 5.67 -40.20
N SER A 312 -28.51 6.27 -39.34
CA SER A 312 -27.11 5.87 -39.23
C SER A 312 -26.56 5.99 -37.82
N PHE A 313 -25.57 5.15 -37.51
CA PHE A 313 -24.69 5.31 -36.37
C PHE A 313 -23.34 5.85 -36.85
N TYR A 314 -22.73 6.69 -36.02
CA TYR A 314 -21.43 7.28 -36.29
C TYR A 314 -20.51 6.96 -35.13
N ALA A 315 -19.44 6.24 -35.39
CA ALA A 315 -18.34 6.16 -34.45
C ALA A 315 -17.41 7.35 -34.71
N VAL A 316 -17.13 8.14 -33.69
CA VAL A 316 -16.35 9.38 -33.80
C VAL A 316 -15.13 9.27 -32.90
N LEU A 317 -13.94 9.29 -33.49
CA LEU A 317 -12.68 9.34 -32.78
C LEU A 317 -12.17 10.79 -32.77
N GLU A 318 -12.08 11.36 -31.57
CA GLU A 318 -11.62 12.72 -31.34
C GLU A 318 -10.40 12.73 -30.41
N CYS A 319 -9.35 13.47 -30.77
CA CYS A 319 -8.15 13.53 -29.95
C CYS A 319 -8.29 14.58 -28.86
N TYR A 320 -7.85 14.27 -27.64
CA TYR A 320 -7.94 15.18 -26.51
C TYR A 320 -6.80 16.18 -26.46
N ASP A 321 -5.56 15.74 -26.70
CA ASP A 321 -4.34 16.49 -26.38
C ASP A 321 -3.40 16.77 -27.55
N LYS A 322 -3.69 16.28 -28.76
CA LYS A 322 -2.84 16.50 -29.95
C LYS A 322 -3.62 17.13 -31.10
N PRO A 323 -2.95 17.93 -31.96
CA PRO A 323 -3.58 18.61 -33.10
C PRO A 323 -3.85 17.62 -34.24
N LEU A 324 -4.81 16.73 -34.01
CA LEU A 324 -5.22 15.66 -34.90
C LEU A 324 -6.65 15.93 -35.39
N ALA A 325 -6.95 15.53 -36.62
CA ALA A 325 -8.31 15.55 -37.17
C ALA A 325 -9.28 14.66 -36.38
N THR A 326 -10.58 14.96 -36.50
CA THR A 326 -11.67 14.05 -36.13
C THR A 326 -11.81 12.97 -37.20
N TYR A 327 -12.07 11.74 -36.76
CA TYR A 327 -12.36 10.61 -37.65
C TYR A 327 -13.73 10.05 -37.39
N ILE A 328 -14.46 9.77 -38.46
CA ILE A 328 -15.87 9.40 -38.40
C ILE A 328 -16.08 8.16 -39.25
N TRP A 329 -16.70 7.14 -38.68
CA TRP A 329 -17.15 5.95 -39.41
C TRP A 329 -18.67 5.87 -39.37
N ARG A 330 -19.31 5.79 -40.54
CA ARG A 330 -20.77 5.72 -40.70
C ARG A 330 -21.25 4.28 -40.88
N TYR A 331 -22.37 3.94 -40.25
CA TYR A 331 -23.01 2.63 -40.38
C TYR A 331 -24.52 2.78 -40.59
N SER A 332 -25.09 2.00 -41.51
CA SER A 332 -26.55 1.96 -41.69
C SER A 332 -27.21 1.12 -40.61
N LYS A 333 -28.37 1.57 -40.12
CA LYS A 333 -29.17 0.83 -39.12
C LYS A 333 -29.81 -0.47 -39.65
N THR A 334 -29.82 -0.66 -40.97
CA THR A 334 -30.72 -1.62 -41.64
C THR A 334 -30.20 -3.05 -41.75
N THR A 335 -28.94 -3.32 -41.42
CA THR A 335 -28.26 -4.49 -42.00
C THR A 335 -27.68 -5.52 -41.02
N GLU A 336 -27.59 -5.26 -39.71
CA GLU A 336 -27.11 -6.23 -38.71
C GLU A 336 -27.30 -5.70 -37.27
N ASP A 337 -27.05 -6.54 -36.25
CA ASP A 337 -27.00 -6.09 -34.84
C ASP A 337 -25.93 -4.99 -34.70
N ILE A 338 -26.36 -3.77 -34.37
CA ILE A 338 -25.52 -2.58 -34.18
C ILE A 338 -24.35 -2.87 -33.22
N LYS A 339 -24.57 -3.74 -32.23
CA LYS A 339 -23.51 -4.17 -31.30
C LYS A 339 -22.38 -4.90 -32.02
N THR A 340 -22.69 -5.70 -33.03
CA THR A 340 -21.70 -6.42 -33.85
C THR A 340 -20.90 -5.45 -34.72
N GLN A 341 -21.57 -4.49 -35.35
CA GLN A 341 -20.91 -3.46 -36.15
C GLN A 341 -19.99 -2.57 -35.29
N LEU A 342 -20.43 -2.17 -34.11
CA LEU A 342 -19.60 -1.39 -33.17
C LEU A 342 -18.41 -2.18 -32.63
N LYS A 343 -18.55 -3.49 -32.36
CA LYS A 343 -17.40 -4.35 -32.04
C LYS A 343 -16.36 -4.35 -33.15
N GLN A 344 -16.79 -4.37 -34.42
CA GLN A 344 -15.87 -4.28 -35.56
C GLN A 344 -15.18 -2.92 -35.62
N VAL A 345 -15.89 -1.83 -35.30
CA VAL A 345 -15.28 -0.49 -35.20
C VAL A 345 -14.22 -0.46 -34.11
N TYR A 346 -14.56 -0.92 -32.90
CA TYR A 346 -13.63 -0.95 -31.78
C TYR A 346 -12.38 -1.77 -32.14
N ALA A 347 -12.57 -2.95 -32.75
CA ALA A 347 -11.46 -3.78 -33.23
C ALA A 347 -10.64 -3.07 -34.33
N ALA A 348 -11.28 -2.39 -35.29
CA ALA A 348 -10.60 -1.68 -36.36
C ALA A 348 -9.82 -0.46 -35.84
N VAL A 349 -10.40 0.34 -34.94
CA VAL A 349 -9.73 1.48 -34.31
C VAL A 349 -8.55 0.99 -33.46
N GLU A 350 -8.73 -0.07 -32.66
CA GLU A 350 -7.65 -0.64 -31.87
C GLU A 350 -6.52 -1.22 -32.72
N LYS A 351 -6.86 -1.92 -33.81
CA LYS A 351 -5.89 -2.58 -34.67
C LYS A 351 -5.16 -1.60 -35.60
N GLU A 352 -5.89 -0.75 -36.30
CA GLU A 352 -5.38 0.06 -37.40
C GLU A 352 -4.93 1.47 -36.96
N VAL A 353 -5.52 2.03 -35.91
CA VAL A 353 -5.21 3.38 -35.41
C VAL A 353 -4.29 3.33 -34.18
N VAL A 354 -4.49 2.38 -33.26
CA VAL A 354 -3.81 2.33 -31.95
C VAL A 354 -2.56 1.43 -31.95
N LYS A 355 -2.67 0.17 -32.38
CA LYS A 355 -1.57 -0.81 -32.24
C LYS A 355 -0.55 -0.81 -33.38
N ALA A 356 -0.97 -0.57 -34.62
CA ALA A 356 -0.09 -0.78 -35.78
C ALA A 356 0.70 0.47 -36.22
N GLY A 357 0.41 1.66 -35.68
CA GLY A 357 0.98 2.92 -36.22
C GLY A 357 0.61 3.18 -37.70
N LYS A 358 -0.35 2.41 -38.24
CA LYS A 358 -0.75 2.39 -39.65
C LYS A 358 -1.86 3.38 -40.00
N ARG A 359 -2.14 4.34 -39.13
CA ARG A 359 -3.13 5.42 -39.35
C ARG A 359 -3.02 6.05 -40.74
N ALA A 360 -1.81 6.28 -41.24
CA ALA A 360 -1.58 6.83 -42.58
C ALA A 360 -2.02 5.87 -43.71
N SER A 361 -1.87 4.55 -43.54
CA SER A 361 -2.33 3.55 -44.52
C SER A 361 -3.86 3.48 -44.55
N TYR A 362 -4.49 3.42 -43.38
CA TYR A 362 -5.95 3.34 -43.29
C TYR A 362 -6.64 4.58 -43.87
N ILE A 363 -6.09 5.78 -43.61
CA ILE A 363 -6.57 7.03 -44.22
C ILE A 363 -6.39 7.01 -45.75
N LYS A 364 -5.33 6.37 -46.26
CA LYS A 364 -5.06 6.27 -47.70
C LYS A 364 -6.04 5.36 -48.41
N ASP A 365 -6.44 4.26 -47.77
CA ASP A 365 -7.37 3.28 -48.33
C ASP A 365 -8.79 3.84 -48.50
N LYS A 366 -9.11 4.95 -47.80
CA LYS A 366 -10.39 5.70 -47.86
C LYS A 366 -11.63 4.80 -47.99
N PRO A 367 -11.97 4.03 -46.93
CA PRO A 367 -13.20 3.25 -46.93
C PRO A 367 -14.42 4.14 -47.21
N ASP A 368 -15.40 3.64 -47.96
CA ASP A 368 -16.61 4.40 -48.35
C ASP A 368 -17.41 4.94 -47.15
N ASN A 369 -17.25 4.31 -45.99
CA ASN A 369 -17.94 4.67 -44.77
C ASN A 369 -17.12 5.58 -43.83
N PHE A 370 -15.99 6.13 -44.30
CA PHE A 370 -15.05 6.88 -43.48
C PHE A 370 -14.92 8.34 -43.92
N VAL A 371 -14.96 9.26 -42.95
CA VAL A 371 -14.77 10.70 -43.14
C VAL A 371 -13.71 11.21 -42.16
N LYS A 372 -12.87 12.13 -42.63
CA LYS A 372 -11.86 12.83 -41.84
C LYS A 372 -12.17 14.33 -41.88
N VAL A 373 -12.29 14.96 -40.71
CA VAL A 373 -12.56 16.40 -40.56
C VAL A 373 -11.31 17.08 -39.99
N GLU A 374 -10.76 18.03 -40.73
CA GLU A 374 -9.55 18.76 -40.31
C GLU A 374 -9.92 19.97 -39.44
N HIS A 375 -9.15 20.21 -38.38
CA HIS A 375 -9.37 21.38 -37.52
C HIS A 375 -8.68 22.62 -38.06
N ASN A 376 -9.36 23.76 -38.00
CA ASN A 376 -8.78 25.06 -38.34
C ASN A 376 -8.28 25.81 -37.11
N TYR A 377 -7.06 25.48 -36.65
CA TYR A 377 -6.44 26.12 -35.49
C TYR A 377 -6.06 27.60 -35.70
N LYS A 378 -6.10 28.10 -36.95
CA LYS A 378 -5.75 29.50 -37.27
C LYS A 378 -6.97 30.43 -37.18
N ALA A 379 -8.18 29.89 -37.33
CA ALA A 379 -9.40 30.67 -37.28
C ALA A 379 -9.85 30.86 -35.82
N LEU A 380 -10.22 32.09 -35.45
CA LEU A 380 -10.79 32.41 -34.14
C LEU A 380 -12.08 31.62 -33.84
N ASN A 381 -12.84 31.28 -34.88
CA ASN A 381 -14.05 30.46 -34.83
C ASN A 381 -13.83 29.02 -35.31
N GLY A 382 -12.60 28.51 -35.22
CA GLY A 382 -12.24 27.17 -35.72
C GLY A 382 -13.12 26.04 -35.17
N ALA A 383 -13.43 26.07 -33.88
CA ALA A 383 -14.32 25.09 -33.24
C ALA A 383 -15.77 25.19 -33.77
N GLN A 384 -16.28 26.40 -34.01
CA GLN A 384 -17.63 26.59 -34.58
C GLN A 384 -17.72 26.09 -36.01
N LEU A 385 -16.68 26.36 -36.82
CA LEU A 385 -16.61 25.84 -38.20
C LEU A 385 -16.58 24.31 -38.21
N TRP A 386 -15.81 23.71 -37.31
CA TRP A 386 -15.81 22.27 -37.12
C TRP A 386 -17.19 21.73 -36.71
N GLN A 387 -17.90 22.39 -35.78
CA GLN A 387 -19.24 21.99 -35.37
C GLN A 387 -20.22 22.01 -36.55
N GLN A 388 -20.17 23.04 -37.40
CA GLN A 388 -20.99 23.13 -38.61
C GLN A 388 -20.70 21.98 -39.60
N GLU A 389 -19.43 21.63 -39.78
CA GLU A 389 -19.03 20.50 -40.62
C GLU A 389 -19.53 19.17 -40.02
N MET A 390 -19.41 18.98 -38.71
CA MET A 390 -19.97 17.82 -38.01
C MET A 390 -21.48 17.70 -38.20
N GLU A 391 -22.24 18.79 -38.07
CA GLU A 391 -23.69 18.78 -38.31
C GLU A 391 -24.01 18.36 -39.75
N SER A 392 -23.26 18.84 -40.74
CA SER A 392 -23.47 18.45 -42.14
C SER A 392 -23.26 16.96 -42.40
N ILE A 393 -22.36 16.30 -41.66
CA ILE A 393 -22.03 14.88 -41.79
C ILE A 393 -23.05 14.00 -41.05
N LEU A 394 -23.57 14.49 -39.91
CA LEU A 394 -24.48 13.76 -39.03
C LEU A 394 -25.96 13.84 -39.45
N LEU A 395 -26.32 14.72 -40.41
CA LEU A 395 -27.65 14.77 -41.05
C LEU A 395 -27.92 13.56 -41.94
#